data_AF-A0A962ZE74-F1
#
_entry.id   AF-A0A962ZE74-F1
#
_cell.length_a   1.000
_cell.length_b   1.000
_cell.length_c   1.000
_cell.angle_alpha   90.00
_cell.angle_beta   90.00
_cell.angle_gamma   90.00
#
_symmetry.space_group_name_H-M   'P 1'
#
loop_
_entity.id
_entity.type
_entity.pdbx_description
1 polymer ?
#
loop_
_entity_poly.entity_id
_entity_poly.type
_entity_poly.pdbx_seq_one_letter_code
_entity_poly.pdbx_strand_id
1 'polypeptide(L)'
;GYYNIYGRAGARTEMPGCSLCMGNQARIAPKSTAVSTSTRNFPNRLGQGADVYLASAELASVASILGRLPTVEEYMQYANTIDSMSSDIYRYLNFDQMAEYQDVADKVKIPAAQVG
;
A
#
# COMPACT_ATOMS: atom_id res chain seq x y z
N GLY A 1 -15.54 1.64 7.20
CA GLY A 1 -14.07 1.81 7.17
C GLY A 1 -13.46 0.98 6.05
N TYR A 2 -12.26 1.34 5.61
CA TYR A 2 -11.61 0.75 4.42
C TYR A 2 -11.38 -0.77 4.51
N TYR A 3 -11.12 -1.33 5.69
CA TYR A 3 -10.93 -2.78 5.86
C TYR A 3 -12.11 -3.64 5.40
N ASN A 4 -13.34 -3.18 5.60
CA ASN A 4 -14.53 -3.92 5.14
C ASN A 4 -14.63 -3.94 3.61
N ILE A 5 -14.12 -2.89 2.94
CA ILE A 5 -14.09 -2.82 1.47
C ILE A 5 -13.12 -3.88 0.94
N TYR A 6 -11.92 -3.96 1.51
CA TYR A 6 -10.92 -4.99 1.15
C TYR A 6 -11.42 -6.40 1.41
N GLY A 7 -12.06 -6.64 2.57
CA GLY A 7 -12.63 -7.95 2.89
C GLY A 7 -13.71 -8.39 1.89
N ARG A 8 -14.61 -7.48 1.50
CA ARG A 8 -15.65 -7.76 0.49
C ARG A 8 -15.08 -8.00 -0.90
N ALA A 9 -13.96 -7.35 -1.24
CA ALA A 9 -13.26 -7.56 -2.50
C ALA A 9 -12.43 -8.86 -2.53
N GLY A 10 -12.34 -9.61 -1.42
CA GLY A 10 -11.53 -10.82 -1.33
C GLY A 10 -10.02 -10.57 -1.17
N ALA A 11 -9.63 -9.34 -0.82
CA ALA A 11 -8.23 -9.01 -0.61
C ALA A 11 -7.71 -9.59 0.71
N ARG A 12 -6.46 -10.07 0.69
CA ARG A 12 -5.74 -10.51 1.89
C ARG A 12 -5.06 -9.31 2.54
N THR A 13 -5.40 -9.03 3.80
CA THR A 13 -4.76 -7.96 4.59
C THR A 13 -3.66 -8.54 5.48
N GLU A 14 -2.46 -8.00 5.38
CA GLU A 14 -1.31 -8.39 6.19
C GLU A 14 -1.11 -7.48 7.40
N MET A 15 -0.41 -8.01 8.41
CA MET A 15 0.10 -7.17 9.50
C MET A 15 1.10 -6.14 8.96
N PRO A 16 1.15 -4.92 9.52
CA PRO A 16 2.09 -3.88 9.07
C PRO A 16 3.54 -4.38 9.11
N GLY A 17 4.20 -4.39 7.95
CA GLY A 17 5.56 -4.90 7.78
C GLY A 17 5.94 -5.06 6.31
N CYS A 18 7.13 -5.60 6.03
CA CYS A 18 7.64 -5.73 4.65
C CYS A 18 6.83 -6.70 3.78
N SER A 19 6.16 -7.69 4.37
CA SER A 19 5.32 -8.67 3.65
C SER A 19 6.03 -9.22 2.38
N LEU A 20 5.33 -9.24 1.24
CA LEU A 20 5.83 -9.73 -0.05
C LEU A 20 6.98 -8.90 -0.65
N CYS A 21 7.21 -7.67 -0.19
CA CYS A 21 8.25 -6.79 -0.74
C CYS A 21 9.66 -7.39 -0.58
N MET A 22 9.90 -8.11 0.53
CA MET A 22 11.17 -8.77 0.76
C MET A 22 11.23 -10.21 0.21
N GLY A 23 10.09 -10.90 0.17
CA GLY A 23 10.00 -12.28 -0.31
C GLY A 23 10.66 -13.32 0.61
N ASN A 24 10.93 -12.96 1.88
CA ASN A 24 11.59 -13.82 2.87
C ASN A 24 10.62 -14.59 3.77
N GLN A 25 9.32 -14.28 3.75
CA GLN A 25 8.28 -14.94 4.53
C GLN A 25 7.21 -15.48 3.58
N ALA A 26 6.28 -14.62 3.17
CA ALA A 26 5.30 -14.94 2.14
C ALA A 26 5.92 -14.79 0.75
N ARG A 27 5.49 -15.67 -0.17
CA ARG A 27 5.86 -15.62 -1.59
C ARG A 27 4.62 -15.84 -2.45
N ILE A 28 4.61 -15.25 -3.64
CA ILE A 28 3.57 -15.50 -4.63
C ILE A 28 3.77 -16.87 -5.29
N ALA A 29 2.73 -17.35 -5.97
CA ALA A 29 2.77 -18.63 -6.66
C ALA A 29 3.93 -18.68 -7.69
N PRO A 30 4.61 -19.84 -7.84
CA PRO A 30 5.67 -19.97 -8.84
C PRO A 30 5.16 -19.69 -10.25
N LYS A 31 5.99 -19.08 -11.10
CA LYS A 31 5.69 -18.77 -12.51
C LYS A 31 4.43 -17.91 -12.71
N SER A 32 4.05 -17.13 -11.69
CA SER A 32 2.94 -16.19 -11.78
C SER A 32 3.41 -14.82 -12.26
N THR A 33 2.46 -14.04 -12.76
CA THR A 33 2.68 -12.62 -13.07
C THR A 33 2.08 -11.77 -11.96
N ALA A 34 2.83 -10.78 -11.48
CA ALA A 34 2.38 -9.87 -10.44
C ALA A 34 2.60 -8.40 -10.83
N VAL A 35 1.66 -7.56 -10.41
CA VAL A 35 1.81 -6.09 -10.41
C VAL A 35 2.01 -5.67 -8.97
N SER A 36 3.11 -4.98 -8.67
CA SER A 36 3.56 -4.69 -7.31
C SER A 36 3.90 -3.22 -7.13
N THR A 37 3.53 -2.67 -5.98
CA THR A 37 3.94 -1.33 -5.52
C THR A 37 5.23 -1.37 -4.69
N SER A 38 5.94 -2.50 -4.70
CA SER A 38 7.24 -2.65 -4.04
C SER A 38 8.33 -1.84 -4.76
N THR A 39 9.54 -1.85 -4.19
CA THR A 39 10.67 -1.09 -4.74
C THR A 39 11.53 -1.87 -5.73
N ARG A 40 11.37 -3.20 -5.81
CA ARG A 40 12.29 -4.10 -6.54
C ARG A 40 11.53 -5.28 -7.16
N ASN A 41 11.93 -5.66 -8.38
CA ASN A 41 11.36 -6.76 -9.15
C ASN A 41 12.42 -7.77 -9.67
N PHE A 42 13.54 -7.93 -8.96
CA PHE A 42 14.58 -8.88 -9.38
C PHE A 42 14.05 -10.31 -9.54
N PRO A 43 14.63 -11.12 -10.44
CA PRO A 43 14.24 -12.51 -10.62
C PRO A 43 14.21 -13.27 -9.29
N ASN A 44 13.15 -14.06 -9.07
CA ASN A 44 12.90 -14.83 -7.85
C ASN A 44 12.66 -14.04 -6.56
N ARG A 45 12.56 -12.70 -6.62
CA ARG A 45 12.34 -11.87 -5.42
C ARG A 45 10.99 -12.14 -4.75
N LEU A 46 9.88 -11.93 -5.46
CA LEU A 46 8.54 -12.15 -4.90
C LEU A 46 8.11 -13.62 -4.96
N GLY A 47 8.55 -14.35 -5.98
CA GLY A 47 8.18 -15.75 -6.21
C GLY A 47 9.09 -16.41 -7.24
N GLN A 48 9.20 -17.73 -7.19
CA GLN A 48 10.10 -18.48 -8.07
C GLN A 48 9.65 -18.38 -9.53
N GLY A 49 10.51 -17.87 -10.40
CA GLY A 49 10.22 -17.67 -11.82
C GLY A 49 9.04 -16.75 -12.09
N ALA A 50 8.68 -15.88 -11.14
CA ALA A 50 7.57 -14.95 -11.29
C ALA A 50 8.02 -13.68 -12.04
N ASP A 51 7.14 -13.19 -12.92
CA ASP A 51 7.32 -11.93 -13.62
C ASP A 51 6.65 -10.81 -12.83
N VAL A 52 7.43 -9.80 -12.43
CA VAL A 52 6.95 -8.75 -11.53
C VAL A 52 7.09 -7.38 -12.21
N TYR A 53 5.96 -6.69 -12.33
CA TYR A 53 5.86 -5.33 -12.85
C TYR A 53 5.71 -4.34 -11.69
N LEU A 54 6.58 -3.32 -11.66
CA LEU A 54 6.47 -2.24 -10.68
C LEU A 54 5.49 -1.18 -11.19
N ALA A 55 4.54 -0.80 -10.35
CA ALA A 55 3.47 0.13 -10.69
C ALA A 55 3.05 0.99 -9.49
N SER A 56 2.30 2.07 -9.75
CA SER A 56 1.65 2.85 -8.68
C SER A 56 0.50 2.07 -8.03
N ALA A 57 0.02 2.53 -6.87
CA ALA A 57 -1.10 1.90 -6.18
C ALA A 57 -2.39 1.99 -7.01
N GLU A 58 -2.61 3.11 -7.69
CA GLU A 58 -3.73 3.33 -8.58
C GLU A 58 -3.71 2.31 -9.73
N LEU A 59 -2.60 2.21 -10.46
CA LEU A 59 -2.48 1.27 -11.57
C LEU A 59 -2.58 -0.20 -11.10
N ALA A 60 -1.97 -0.55 -9.96
CA ALA A 60 -2.06 -1.89 -9.38
C ALA A 60 -3.51 -2.23 -8.99
N SER A 61 -4.28 -1.27 -8.46
CA SER A 61 -5.69 -1.47 -8.14
C SER A 61 -6.54 -1.72 -9.40
N VAL A 62 -6.32 -0.96 -10.47
CA VAL A 62 -7.01 -1.17 -11.76
C VAL A 62 -6.66 -2.54 -12.35
N ALA A 63 -5.38 -2.91 -12.32
CA ALA A 63 -4.94 -4.21 -12.79
C ALA A 63 -5.53 -5.36 -11.97
N SER A 64 -5.75 -5.18 -10.67
CA SER A 64 -6.38 -6.19 -9.80
C SER A 64 -7.86 -6.40 -10.13
N ILE A 65 -8.57 -5.35 -10.58
CA ILE A 65 -9.97 -5.42 -11.01
C ILE A 65 -10.08 -6.11 -12.38
N LEU A 66 -9.21 -5.75 -13.32
CA LEU A 66 -9.25 -6.26 -14.70
C LEU A 66 -8.60 -7.64 -14.86
N GLY A 67 -7.75 -8.05 -13.92
CA GLY A 67 -6.98 -9.30 -13.99
C GLY A 67 -5.85 -9.28 -15.04
N ARG A 68 -5.54 -8.11 -15.60
CA ARG A 68 -4.47 -7.89 -16.60
C ARG A 68 -3.98 -6.44 -16.54
N LEU A 69 -2.85 -6.15 -17.19
CA LEU A 69 -2.44 -4.78 -17.42
C LEU A 69 -3.48 -4.05 -18.31
N PRO A 70 -3.99 -2.87 -17.88
CA PRO A 70 -4.95 -2.10 -18.67
C PRO A 70 -4.30 -1.43 -19.88
N THR A 71 -5.11 -1.03 -20.85
CA THR A 71 -4.69 0.00 -21.82
C THR A 71 -4.71 1.39 -21.17
N VAL A 72 -4.15 2.39 -21.84
CA VAL A 72 -4.16 3.78 -21.34
C VAL A 72 -5.59 4.28 -21.19
N GLU A 73 -6.45 4.00 -22.16
CA GLU A 73 -7.85 4.43 -22.18
C GLU A 73 -8.62 3.81 -21.01
N GLU A 74 -8.44 2.51 -20.77
CA GLU A 74 -9.04 1.81 -19.62
C GLU A 74 -8.56 2.41 -18.30
N TYR A 75 -7.24 2.63 -18.17
CA TYR A 75 -6.67 3.24 -16.97
C TYR A 75 -7.26 4.62 -16.69
N MET A 76 -7.35 5.48 -17.71
CA MET A 76 -7.82 6.86 -17.55
C MET A 76 -9.29 6.93 -17.10
N GLN A 77 -10.12 5.97 -17.48
CA GLN A 77 -11.51 5.89 -16.99
C GLN A 77 -11.57 5.74 -15.46
N TYR A 78 -10.73 4.88 -14.89
CA TYR A 78 -10.64 4.71 -13.44
C TYR A 78 -9.93 5.90 -12.78
N ALA A 79 -8.83 6.39 -13.36
CA ALA A 79 -8.04 7.47 -12.80
C ALA A 79 -8.85 8.77 -12.64
N ASN A 80 -9.70 9.13 -13.62
CA ASN A 80 -10.56 10.30 -13.52
C ASN A 80 -11.54 10.23 -12.33
N THR A 81 -11.97 9.02 -11.97
CA THR A 81 -12.84 8.81 -10.81
C THR A 81 -12.07 9.02 -9.51
N ILE A 82 -10.84 8.50 -9.43
CA ILE A 82 -9.95 8.67 -8.27
C ILE A 82 -9.62 10.16 -8.07
N ASP A 83 -9.32 10.87 -9.15
CA ASP A 83 -8.96 12.29 -9.12
C ASP A 83 -10.09 13.18 -8.55
N SER A 84 -11.35 12.84 -8.86
CA SER A 84 -12.52 13.56 -8.33
C SER A 84 -12.65 13.51 -6.80
N MET A 85 -11.99 12.55 -6.15
CA MET A 85 -11.97 12.37 -4.69
C MET A 85 -10.59 12.65 -4.09
N SER A 86 -9.66 13.23 -4.86
CA SER A 86 -8.25 13.41 -4.49
C SER A 86 -8.06 14.11 -3.14
N SER A 87 -8.84 15.16 -2.86
CA SER A 87 -8.76 15.93 -1.61
C SER A 87 -9.06 15.12 -0.35
N ASP A 88 -9.91 14.09 -0.46
CA ASP A 88 -10.27 13.21 0.66
C ASP A 88 -9.35 11.99 0.75
N ILE A 89 -8.86 11.49 -0.40
CA ILE A 89 -8.01 10.30 -0.53
C ILE A 89 -6.58 10.58 -0.06
N TYR A 90 -5.97 11.68 -0.51
CA TYR A 90 -4.55 11.96 -0.30
C TYR A 90 -4.30 12.78 0.97
N ARG A 91 -4.90 12.38 2.08
CA ARG A 91 -4.65 12.95 3.40
C ARG A 91 -3.61 12.14 4.16
N TYR A 92 -2.56 12.81 4.60
CA TYR A 92 -1.52 12.19 5.44
C TYR A 92 -1.95 12.11 6.90
N LEU A 93 -1.34 11.18 7.63
CA LEU A 93 -1.49 11.06 9.07
C LEU A 93 -0.62 12.11 9.77
N ASN A 94 -1.26 13.17 10.25
CA ASN A 94 -0.64 14.23 11.05
C ASN A 94 -0.99 14.01 12.53
N PHE A 95 -0.11 13.32 13.27
CA PHE A 95 -0.37 12.96 14.68
C PHE A 95 -0.54 14.19 15.59
N ASP A 96 0.09 15.30 15.24
CA ASP A 96 -0.05 16.59 15.90
C ASP A 96 -1.44 17.22 15.72
N GLN A 97 -2.27 16.72 14.81
CA GLN A 97 -3.64 17.19 14.56
C GLN A 97 -4.70 16.21 15.09
N MET A 98 -4.27 15.14 15.78
CA MET A 98 -5.15 14.08 16.27
C MET A 98 -5.23 14.12 17.79
N ALA A 99 -6.42 14.42 18.32
CA ALA A 99 -6.64 14.58 19.76
C ALA A 99 -6.15 13.40 20.59
N GLU A 100 -6.39 12.17 20.13
CA GLU A 100 -5.94 10.94 20.81
C GLU A 100 -4.42 10.86 20.99
N TYR A 101 -3.65 11.40 20.05
CA TYR A 101 -2.20 11.43 20.10
C TYR A 101 -1.68 12.62 20.90
N GLN A 102 -2.34 13.79 20.77
CA GLN A 102 -2.05 14.97 21.59
C GLN A 102 -2.27 14.69 23.08
N ASP A 103 -3.39 14.06 23.44
CA ASP A 103 -3.77 13.70 24.81
C ASP A 103 -2.75 12.80 25.51
N VAL A 104 -2.04 11.98 24.74
CA VAL A 104 -0.95 11.12 25.25
C VAL A 104 0.33 11.93 25.33
N ALA A 105 0.67 12.69 24.28
CA ALA A 105 1.88 13.50 24.22
C ALA A 105 1.96 14.52 25.37
N ASP A 106 0.86 15.19 25.70
CA ASP A 106 0.78 16.18 26.79
C ASP A 106 1.03 15.59 28.19
N LYS A 107 0.86 14.27 28.34
CA LYS A 107 1.09 13.56 29.60
C LYS A 107 2.52 13.03 29.72
N VAL A 108 3.32 13.10 28.65
CA VAL A 108 4.72 12.66 28.66
C VAL A 108 5.59 13.70 29.36
N LYS A 109 6.11 13.36 30.54
CA LYS A 109 7.14 14.16 31.21
C LYS A 109 8.49 13.82 30.60
N ILE A 110 9.05 14.74 29.82
CA ILE A 110 10.44 14.61 29.34
C ILE A 110 11.36 14.90 30.53
N PRO A 111 12.19 13.94 30.99
CA PRO A 111 13.25 14.26 31.94
C PRO A 111 14.14 15.30 31.26
N ALA A 112 14.31 16.48 31.89
CA ALA A 112 15.17 17.52 31.35
C ALA A 112 16.48 16.88 30.90
N ALA A 113 16.76 16.97 29.59
CA ALA A 113 18.01 16.46 29.04
C ALA A 113 19.14 16.98 29.91
N GLN A 114 20.00 16.08 30.41
CA GLN A 114 21.29 16.50 30.93
C GLN A 114 22.05 17.09 29.74
N VAL A 115 21.90 18.40 29.57
CA VAL A 115 22.80 19.23 28.78
C VAL A 115 24.07 19.32 29.63
N GLY A 116 24.98 18.37 29.43
CA GLY A 116 26.32 18.33 29.96
C GLY A 116 27.32 18.41 28.83
#